data_AF-A0A8B8CN34-F1
#
_entry.id   AF-A0A8B8CN34-F1
#
_cell.length_a   1.000
_cell.length_b   1.000
_cell.length_c   1.000
_cell.angle_alpha   90.00
_cell.angle_beta   90.00
_cell.angle_gamma   90.00
#
_symmetry.space_group_name_H-M   'P 1'
#
loop_
_entity.id
_entity.type
_entity.pdbx_description
1 polymer ?
#
loop_
_entity_poly.entity_id
_entity_poly.type
_entity_poly.pdbx_seq_one_letter_code
_entity_poly.pdbx_strand_id
1 'polypeptide(L)'
;MPTKDPQLSKYVFMALENELQLTSKAFDEEDIRALLKGGKKSCVPRETIIGYPSYPLYREIGNMLQQWMEKKYCPALDLPKYELLDEQSYAEAREANFKSITPLLEGLQTLWEVWNDEEITYRVRDILIILGKRGMLDLLGVRKTVGTKELWPVNREMLIKSFTEKHSPNAEISVGARALSKHYHRDNTTSWWGTCTGSKSPLNYLYSGTAWPCTGSKSPLYSLLLFNGVESSLFGKHAIINYLLVFSINFHPH
;
A
#
# COMPACT_ATOMS: atom_id res chain seq x y z
N MET A 1 34.97 -1.00 -13.96
CA MET A 1 33.78 -0.68 -14.78
C MET A 1 32.72 -0.14 -13.85
N PRO A 2 31.94 0.88 -14.22
CA PRO A 2 30.86 1.36 -13.36
C PRO A 2 29.83 0.24 -13.21
N THR A 3 29.70 -0.28 -11.99
CA THR A 3 28.66 -1.24 -11.59
C THR A 3 27.31 -0.56 -11.81
N LYS A 4 26.42 -1.19 -12.59
CA LYS A 4 25.07 -0.67 -12.75
C LYS A 4 24.30 -1.00 -11.48
N ASP A 5 24.08 0.00 -10.63
CA ASP A 5 23.23 -0.19 -9.45
C ASP A 5 21.88 -0.80 -9.88
N PRO A 6 21.49 -1.95 -9.30
CA PRO A 6 20.29 -2.61 -9.73
C PRO A 6 19.06 -1.73 -9.48
N GLN A 7 18.23 -1.56 -10.50
CA GLN A 7 17.03 -0.74 -10.44
C GLN A 7 15.81 -1.58 -10.80
N LEU A 8 15.39 -2.49 -9.91
CA LEU A 8 14.26 -3.38 -10.19
C LEU A 8 12.96 -2.66 -10.53
N SER A 9 12.73 -1.44 -10.04
CA SER A 9 11.55 -0.65 -10.44
C SER A 9 11.44 -0.40 -11.95
N LYS A 10 12.58 -0.28 -12.64
CA LYS A 10 12.64 -0.13 -14.12
C LYS A 10 12.11 -1.40 -14.78
N TYR A 11 12.57 -2.56 -14.32
CA TYR A 11 12.24 -3.85 -14.91
C TYR A 11 10.82 -4.31 -14.55
N VAL A 12 10.30 -3.95 -13.37
CA VAL A 12 8.88 -4.14 -13.04
C VAL A 12 8.01 -3.33 -14.00
N PHE A 13 8.38 -2.07 -14.28
CA PHE A 13 7.65 -1.25 -15.26
C PHE A 13 7.67 -1.89 -16.65
N MET A 14 8.85 -2.28 -17.15
CA MET A 14 8.99 -2.93 -18.45
C MET A 14 8.20 -4.24 -18.53
N ALA A 15 8.23 -5.07 -17.48
CA ALA A 15 7.48 -6.32 -17.43
C ALA A 15 5.97 -6.10 -17.54
N LEU A 16 5.45 -5.10 -16.82
CA LEU A 16 4.03 -4.74 -16.86
C LEU A 16 3.61 -4.12 -18.20
N GLU A 17 4.45 -3.25 -18.79
CA GLU A 17 4.18 -2.69 -20.12
C GLU A 17 4.20 -3.77 -21.21
N ASN A 18 5.16 -4.68 -21.16
CA ASN A 18 5.22 -5.81 -22.08
C ASN A 18 3.98 -6.70 -21.95
N GLU A 19 3.50 -6.94 -20.73
CA GLU A 19 2.29 -7.72 -20.49
C GLU A 19 1.05 -7.11 -21.16
N LEU A 20 0.92 -5.78 -21.19
CA LEU A 20 -0.20 -5.11 -21.86
C LEU A 20 -0.24 -5.43 -23.37
N GLN A 21 0.92 -5.66 -23.98
CA GLN A 21 1.03 -5.97 -25.41
C GLN A 21 0.75 -7.44 -25.72
N LEU A 22 0.73 -8.33 -24.72
CA LEU A 22 0.51 -9.77 -24.93
C LEU A 22 -0.97 -10.07 -25.21
N THR A 23 -1.20 -11.04 -26.11
CA THR A 23 -2.54 -11.54 -26.43
C THR A 23 -3.11 -12.41 -25.30
N SER A 24 -2.27 -13.25 -24.68
CA SER A 24 -2.58 -14.02 -23.49
C SER A 24 -1.82 -13.43 -22.31
N LYS A 25 -2.56 -12.82 -21.37
CA LYS A 25 -2.00 -12.12 -20.20
C LYS A 25 -2.11 -13.00 -18.96
N ALA A 26 -1.09 -12.95 -18.12
CA ALA A 26 -1.06 -13.56 -16.78
C ALA A 26 -1.73 -12.67 -15.73
N PHE A 27 -1.91 -11.36 -16.01
CA PHE A 27 -2.57 -10.40 -15.14
C PHE A 27 -3.74 -9.72 -15.85
N ASP A 28 -4.76 -9.36 -15.06
CA ASP A 28 -5.88 -8.57 -15.54
C ASP A 28 -5.41 -7.19 -16.01
N GLU A 29 -5.97 -6.70 -17.12
CA GLU A 29 -5.56 -5.43 -17.70
C GLU A 29 -5.86 -4.24 -16.78
N GLU A 30 -6.97 -4.29 -16.05
CA GLU A 30 -7.31 -3.32 -15.01
C GLU A 30 -6.27 -3.28 -13.88
N ASP A 31 -5.72 -4.43 -13.50
CA ASP A 31 -4.71 -4.53 -12.44
C ASP A 31 -3.38 -3.92 -12.91
N ILE A 32 -2.96 -4.23 -14.14
CA ILE A 32 -1.76 -3.63 -14.73
C ILE A 32 -1.91 -2.10 -14.82
N ARG A 33 -3.05 -1.62 -15.31
CA ARG A 33 -3.35 -0.18 -15.40
C ARG A 33 -3.36 0.48 -14.02
N ALA A 34 -3.85 -0.20 -12.98
CA ALA A 34 -3.83 0.32 -11.62
C ALA A 34 -2.39 0.45 -11.09
N LEU A 35 -1.52 -0.53 -11.35
CA LEU A 35 -0.12 -0.52 -10.93
C LEU A 35 0.70 0.57 -11.62
N LEU A 36 0.45 0.79 -12.92
CA LEU A 36 1.09 1.80 -13.75
C LEU A 36 0.51 3.22 -13.56
N LYS A 37 -0.60 3.34 -12.82
CA LYS A 37 -1.25 4.64 -12.58
C LYS A 37 -0.37 5.55 -11.74
N GLY A 38 -0.32 6.83 -12.12
CA GLY A 38 0.49 7.86 -11.47
C GLY A 38 1.68 8.25 -12.35
N GLY A 39 1.80 9.55 -12.67
CA GLY A 39 2.85 10.04 -13.56
C GLY A 39 4.26 9.84 -13.00
N LYS A 40 5.30 10.13 -13.80
CA LYS A 40 6.73 10.00 -13.43
C LYS A 40 7.19 10.89 -12.27
N LYS A 41 6.29 11.59 -11.56
CA LYS A 41 6.64 12.44 -10.43
C LYS A 41 7.38 11.59 -9.39
N SER A 42 8.61 11.99 -9.12
CA SER A 42 9.46 11.31 -8.15
C SER A 42 8.86 11.47 -6.76
N CYS A 43 8.27 10.39 -6.25
CA CYS A 43 8.06 10.24 -4.81
C CYS A 43 9.23 9.43 -4.26
N VAL A 44 9.74 9.84 -3.09
CA VAL A 44 10.79 9.11 -2.38
C VAL A 44 10.23 7.73 -2.02
N PRO A 45 10.88 6.64 -2.43
CA PRO A 45 10.52 5.29 -2.01
C PRO A 45 10.39 5.19 -0.49
N ARG A 46 9.45 4.38 0.00
CA ARG A 46 9.44 4.06 1.43
C ARG A 46 10.62 3.14 1.77
N GLU A 47 11.37 3.51 2.80
CA GLU A 47 12.47 2.72 3.33
C GLU A 47 11.98 1.47 4.08
N THR A 48 10.74 1.50 4.57
CA THR A 48 10.11 0.41 5.31
C THR A 48 8.73 0.10 4.73
N ILE A 49 8.20 -1.09 5.02
CA ILE A 49 6.84 -1.43 4.61
C ILE A 49 5.75 -0.67 5.37
N ILE A 50 6.15 0.07 6.41
CA ILE A 50 5.26 0.85 7.26
C ILE A 50 4.71 2.06 6.48
N GLY A 51 3.43 2.37 6.71
CA GLY A 51 2.76 3.52 6.10
C GLY A 51 1.90 3.18 4.89
N TYR A 52 1.30 4.21 4.29
CA TYR A 52 0.53 4.08 3.05
C TYR A 52 1.45 4.13 1.83
N PRO A 53 1.30 3.25 0.82
CA PRO A 53 2.17 3.18 -0.34
C PRO A 53 2.18 4.47 -1.14
N SER A 54 3.34 4.77 -1.70
CA SER A 54 3.52 5.88 -2.63
C SER A 54 3.14 5.44 -4.04
N TYR A 55 2.68 6.40 -4.83
CA TYR A 55 2.35 6.17 -6.24
C TYR A 55 3.53 6.61 -7.13
N PRO A 56 3.76 5.96 -8.29
CA PRO A 56 3.03 4.80 -8.82
C PRO A 56 3.38 3.47 -8.11
N LEU A 57 2.42 2.54 -8.02
CA LEU A 57 2.56 1.33 -7.20
C LEU A 57 3.62 0.35 -7.71
N TYR A 58 3.82 0.27 -9.03
CA TYR A 58 4.87 -0.59 -9.61
C TYR A 58 6.27 -0.23 -9.06
N ARG A 59 6.50 1.04 -8.76
CA ARG A 59 7.79 1.52 -8.24
C ARG A 59 7.99 1.03 -6.81
N GLU A 60 6.96 1.12 -5.97
CA GLU A 60 7.00 0.57 -4.60
C GLU A 60 7.27 -0.94 -4.61
N ILE A 61 6.59 -1.69 -5.47
CA ILE A 61 6.84 -3.13 -5.64
C ILE A 61 8.30 -3.38 -6.04
N GLY A 62 8.80 -2.66 -7.06
CA GLY A 62 10.19 -2.78 -7.49
C GLY A 62 11.21 -2.44 -6.40
N ASN A 63 10.94 -1.42 -5.57
CA ASN A 63 11.80 -1.06 -4.46
C ASN A 63 11.79 -2.12 -3.35
N MET A 64 10.63 -2.71 -3.07
CA MET A 64 10.54 -3.79 -2.08
C MET A 64 11.25 -5.06 -2.57
N LEU A 65 11.13 -5.39 -3.86
CA LEU A 65 11.90 -6.47 -4.48
C LEU A 65 13.41 -6.18 -4.44
N GLN A 66 13.82 -4.93 -4.66
CA GLN A 66 15.23 -4.51 -4.60
C GLN A 66 15.79 -4.71 -3.19
N GLN A 67 15.07 -4.21 -2.17
CA GLN A 67 15.47 -4.41 -0.79
C GLN A 67 15.50 -5.89 -0.39
N TRP A 68 14.54 -6.68 -0.88
CA TRP A 68 14.51 -8.11 -0.64
C TRP A 68 15.70 -8.81 -1.27
N MET A 69 16.03 -8.47 -2.52
CA MET A 69 17.21 -8.99 -3.21
C MET A 69 18.50 -8.66 -2.46
N GLU A 70 18.66 -7.41 -2.00
CA GLU A 70 19.86 -6.95 -1.29
C GLU A 70 19.99 -7.57 0.11
N LYS A 71 18.90 -7.63 0.87
CA LYS A 71 18.89 -8.11 2.26
C LYS A 71 18.66 -9.61 2.37
N LYS A 72 18.34 -10.29 1.26
CA LYS A 72 17.90 -11.70 1.20
C LYS A 72 16.69 -11.99 2.09
N TYR A 73 15.91 -10.96 2.41
CA TYR A 73 14.78 -11.02 3.33
C TYR A 73 13.70 -10.02 2.92
N CYS A 74 12.44 -10.45 2.93
CA CYS A 74 11.32 -9.61 2.55
C CYS A 74 10.78 -8.81 3.75
N PRO A 75 10.80 -7.46 3.72
CA PRO A 75 10.27 -6.64 4.82
C PRO A 75 8.77 -6.87 5.11
N ALA A 76 8.01 -7.44 4.16
CA ALA A 76 6.60 -7.76 4.34
C ALA A 76 6.35 -8.91 5.34
N LEU A 77 7.39 -9.65 5.73
CA LEU A 77 7.32 -10.65 6.80
C LEU A 77 7.36 -10.02 8.20
N ASP A 78 7.87 -8.79 8.34
CA ASP A 78 7.97 -8.06 9.62
C ASP A 78 6.70 -7.27 9.96
N LEU A 79 5.59 -7.51 9.24
CA LEU A 79 4.32 -6.87 9.56
C LEU A 79 3.90 -7.28 10.99
N PRO A 80 3.69 -6.33 11.92
CA PRO A 80 3.47 -6.64 13.33
C PRO A 80 2.18 -7.42 13.54
N LYS A 81 2.14 -8.33 14.48
CA LYS A 81 0.92 -9.10 14.74
C LYS A 81 -0.06 -8.24 15.54
N TYR A 82 -1.31 -8.15 15.08
CA TYR A 82 -2.38 -7.48 15.80
C TYR A 82 -3.40 -8.51 16.25
N GLU A 83 -3.66 -8.59 17.55
CA GLU A 83 -4.60 -9.57 18.12
C GLU A 83 -6.02 -9.48 17.54
N LEU A 84 -6.41 -8.29 17.09
CA LEU A 84 -7.73 -8.01 16.51
C LEU A 84 -7.81 -8.27 15.00
N LEU A 85 -6.68 -8.57 14.34
CA LEU A 85 -6.64 -8.84 12.90
C LEU A 85 -6.34 -10.32 12.66
N ASP A 86 -7.41 -11.09 12.44
CA ASP A 86 -7.29 -12.51 12.11
C ASP A 86 -6.93 -12.68 10.62
N GLU A 87 -5.67 -13.03 10.36
CA GLU A 87 -5.16 -13.42 9.03
C GLU A 87 -5.37 -14.94 8.77
N GLN A 88 -5.90 -15.70 9.73
CA GLN A 88 -6.05 -17.16 9.66
C GLN A 88 -4.74 -17.84 9.21
N SER A 89 -4.83 -18.88 8.39
CA SER A 89 -3.69 -19.60 7.82
C SER A 89 -2.99 -18.86 6.67
N TYR A 90 -3.34 -17.60 6.42
CA TYR A 90 -2.77 -16.85 5.30
C TYR A 90 -1.33 -16.42 5.58
N ALA A 91 -0.96 -16.19 6.85
CA ALA A 91 0.39 -15.79 7.21
C ALA A 91 1.42 -16.84 6.77
N GLU A 92 1.10 -18.13 6.94
CA GLU A 92 1.93 -19.26 6.51
C GLU A 92 1.98 -19.36 4.97
N ALA A 93 0.87 -19.11 4.29
CA ALA A 93 0.82 -19.11 2.83
C ALA A 93 1.68 -17.98 2.22
N ARG A 94 1.65 -16.78 2.83
CA ARG A 94 2.53 -15.65 2.46
C ARG A 94 4.00 -16.02 2.65
N GLU A 95 4.35 -16.60 3.79
CA GLU A 95 5.72 -17.01 4.07
C GLU A 95 6.20 -18.08 3.08
N ALA A 96 5.38 -19.08 2.78
CA ALA A 96 5.70 -20.12 1.79
C ALA A 96 5.91 -19.55 0.38
N ASN A 97 5.04 -18.62 -0.05
CA ASN A 97 5.20 -17.92 -1.33
C ASN A 97 6.52 -17.14 -1.36
N PHE A 98 6.82 -16.37 -0.30
CA PHE A 98 8.07 -15.60 -0.29
C PHE A 98 9.32 -16.48 -0.26
N LYS A 99 9.28 -17.62 0.45
CA LYS A 99 10.38 -18.59 0.41
C LYS A 99 10.66 -19.11 -1.01
N SER A 100 9.66 -19.23 -1.88
CA SER A 100 9.88 -19.67 -3.27
C SER A 100 10.45 -18.58 -4.18
N ILE A 101 10.20 -17.30 -3.88
CA ILE A 101 10.74 -16.14 -4.63
C ILE A 101 12.19 -15.84 -4.27
N THR A 102 12.59 -16.06 -3.02
CA THR A 102 13.94 -15.68 -2.54
C THR A 102 15.08 -16.24 -3.41
N PRO A 103 15.10 -17.53 -3.80
CA PRO A 103 16.13 -18.06 -4.69
C PRO A 103 16.16 -17.42 -6.08
N LEU A 104 15.01 -16.96 -6.59
CA LEU A 104 14.92 -16.29 -7.89
C LEU A 104 15.56 -14.90 -7.84
N LEU A 105 15.34 -14.16 -6.75
CA LEU A 105 15.98 -12.87 -6.51
C LEU A 105 17.49 -13.01 -6.30
N GLU A 106 17.94 -14.04 -5.57
CA GLU A 106 19.37 -14.32 -5.42
C GLU A 106 20.04 -14.66 -6.74
N GLY A 107 19.39 -15.47 -7.58
CA GLY A 107 19.86 -15.79 -8.93
C GLY A 107 19.96 -14.53 -9.81
N LEU A 108 18.94 -13.66 -9.74
CA LEU A 108 18.91 -12.39 -10.43
C LEU A 108 20.03 -11.44 -9.98
N GLN A 109 20.30 -11.36 -8.68
CA GLN A 109 21.41 -10.56 -8.14
C GLN A 109 22.76 -11.06 -8.61
N THR A 110 22.96 -12.39 -8.59
CA THR A 110 24.23 -13.03 -8.95
C THR A 110 24.58 -12.84 -10.43
N LEU A 111 23.56 -12.83 -11.29
CA LEU A 111 23.72 -12.75 -12.75
C LEU A 111 23.42 -11.34 -13.31
N TRP A 112 23.26 -10.34 -12.45
CA TRP A 112 22.83 -8.99 -12.84
C TRP A 112 23.71 -8.34 -13.91
N GLU A 113 25.03 -8.45 -13.75
CA GLU A 113 26.01 -7.86 -14.69
C GLU A 113 26.17 -8.68 -15.98
N VAL A 114 25.63 -9.90 -16.01
CA VAL A 114 25.71 -10.83 -17.16
C VAL A 114 24.46 -10.69 -18.04
N TRP A 115 23.30 -10.48 -17.43
CA TRP A 115 22.03 -10.43 -18.14
C TRP A 115 21.78 -9.09 -18.83
N ASN A 116 21.12 -9.16 -19.99
CA ASN A 116 20.62 -7.98 -20.68
C ASN A 116 19.27 -7.51 -20.10
N ASP A 117 18.80 -6.36 -20.58
CA ASP A 117 17.58 -5.74 -20.06
C ASP A 117 16.34 -6.62 -20.31
N GLU A 118 16.29 -7.33 -21.43
CA GLU A 118 15.19 -8.24 -21.79
C GLU A 118 15.15 -9.48 -20.89
N GLU A 119 16.31 -10.08 -20.61
CA GLU A 119 16.47 -11.22 -19.71
C GLU A 119 16.07 -10.86 -18.28
N ILE A 120 16.53 -9.72 -17.77
CA ILE A 120 16.12 -9.21 -16.45
C ILE A 120 14.61 -8.97 -16.41
N THR A 121 14.06 -8.35 -17.45
CA THR A 121 12.61 -8.09 -17.55
C THR A 121 11.81 -9.39 -17.52
N TYR A 122 12.25 -10.41 -18.26
CA TYR A 122 11.61 -11.73 -18.27
C TYR A 122 11.63 -12.38 -16.89
N ARG A 123 12.76 -12.33 -16.17
CA ARG A 123 12.87 -12.91 -14.82
C ARG A 123 12.03 -12.17 -13.79
N VAL A 124 11.98 -10.84 -13.88
CA VAL A 124 11.11 -10.03 -13.03
C VAL A 124 9.64 -10.36 -13.31
N ARG A 125 9.25 -10.57 -14.56
CA ARG A 125 7.90 -11.02 -14.91
C ARG A 125 7.55 -12.36 -14.26
N ASP A 126 8.43 -13.35 -14.31
CA ASP A 126 8.22 -14.65 -13.65
C ASP A 126 8.03 -14.50 -12.13
N ILE A 127 8.84 -13.64 -11.49
CA ILE A 127 8.70 -13.31 -10.07
C ILE A 127 7.32 -12.69 -9.78
N LEU A 128 6.87 -11.75 -10.60
CA LEU A 128 5.55 -11.14 -10.45
C LEU A 128 4.41 -12.16 -10.61
N ILE A 129 4.57 -13.13 -11.52
CA ILE A 129 3.56 -14.19 -11.75
C ILE A 129 3.45 -15.09 -10.52
N ILE A 130 4.58 -15.50 -9.93
CA ILE A 130 4.60 -16.35 -8.74
C ILE A 130 4.06 -15.59 -7.51
N LEU A 131 4.40 -14.31 -7.36
CA LEU A 131 3.80 -13.45 -6.34
C LEU A 131 2.28 -13.34 -6.52
N GLY A 132 1.84 -13.21 -7.76
CA GLY A 132 0.46 -12.89 -8.12
C GLY A 132 -0.01 -11.56 -7.53
N LYS A 133 -1.29 -11.24 -7.76
CA LYS A 133 -1.93 -10.04 -7.20
C LYS A 133 -1.74 -9.94 -5.69
N ARG A 134 -1.95 -11.07 -5.01
CA ARG A 134 -1.98 -11.13 -3.56
C ARG A 134 -0.60 -10.90 -2.94
N GLY A 135 0.47 -11.51 -3.48
CA GLY A 135 1.83 -11.26 -3.04
C GLY A 135 2.27 -9.82 -3.32
N MET A 136 1.87 -9.25 -4.46
CA MET A 136 2.13 -7.83 -4.75
C MET A 136 1.44 -6.88 -3.76
N LEU A 137 0.20 -7.18 -3.36
CA LEU A 137 -0.50 -6.41 -2.31
C LEU A 137 0.23 -6.53 -0.95
N ASP A 138 0.78 -7.70 -0.64
CA ASP A 138 1.57 -7.89 0.59
C ASP A 138 2.86 -7.04 0.57
N LEU A 139 3.53 -6.94 -0.58
CA LEU A 139 4.69 -6.02 -0.76
C LEU A 139 4.30 -4.55 -0.60
N LEU A 140 3.04 -4.20 -0.83
CA LEU A 140 2.51 -2.85 -0.57
C LEU A 140 2.11 -2.63 0.90
N GLY A 141 2.19 -3.67 1.74
CA GLY A 141 1.78 -3.64 3.15
C GLY A 141 0.28 -3.80 3.37
N VAL A 142 -0.47 -4.25 2.37
CA VAL A 142 -1.91 -4.51 2.45
C VAL A 142 -2.13 -5.88 3.09
N ARG A 143 -2.78 -5.96 4.25
CA ARG A 143 -3.03 -7.27 4.90
C ARG A 143 -4.18 -8.04 4.27
N LYS A 144 -4.27 -9.33 4.56
CA LYS A 144 -5.42 -10.17 4.25
C LYS A 144 -6.03 -10.69 5.54
N THR A 145 -7.14 -10.08 5.94
CA THR A 145 -7.98 -10.55 7.05
C THR A 145 -9.27 -11.15 6.53
N VAL A 146 -10.06 -11.79 7.41
CA VAL A 146 -11.40 -12.27 7.09
C VAL A 146 -12.24 -11.14 6.45
N GLY A 147 -12.84 -11.42 5.29
CA GLY A 147 -13.66 -10.46 4.54
C GLY A 147 -12.89 -9.46 3.67
N THR A 148 -11.55 -9.54 3.60
CA THR A 148 -10.74 -8.65 2.76
C THR A 148 -11.06 -8.83 1.28
N LYS A 149 -11.26 -7.70 0.59
CA LYS A 149 -11.27 -7.66 -0.88
C LYS A 149 -9.88 -7.28 -1.38
N GLU A 150 -9.38 -8.01 -2.37
CA GLU A 150 -8.05 -7.78 -2.96
C GLU A 150 -8.10 -6.61 -3.95
N LEU A 151 -8.03 -5.39 -3.42
CA LEU A 151 -8.11 -4.16 -4.19
C LEU A 151 -6.79 -3.38 -4.10
N TRP A 152 -6.38 -2.77 -5.21
CA TRP A 152 -5.19 -1.94 -5.24
C TRP A 152 -5.37 -0.67 -4.42
N PRO A 153 -4.39 -0.28 -3.60
CA PRO A 153 -4.44 0.96 -2.81
C PRO A 153 -4.73 2.14 -3.73
N VAL A 154 -5.69 3.01 -3.43
CA VAL A 154 -5.98 4.21 -4.23
C VAL A 154 -4.95 5.32 -4.01
N ASN A 155 -4.84 6.29 -4.91
CA ASN A 155 -3.87 7.37 -4.71
C ASN A 155 -4.27 8.27 -3.51
N ARG A 156 -3.27 8.85 -2.85
CA ARG A 156 -3.48 9.69 -1.66
C ARG A 156 -4.36 10.91 -1.95
N GLU A 157 -4.25 11.47 -3.14
CA GLU A 157 -5.07 12.60 -3.58
C GLU A 157 -6.56 12.25 -3.56
N MET A 158 -6.94 11.06 -4.04
CA MET A 158 -8.33 10.58 -3.99
C MET A 158 -8.78 10.31 -2.55
N LEU A 159 -7.91 9.76 -1.70
CA LEU A 159 -8.22 9.58 -0.27
C LEU A 159 -8.52 10.90 0.41
N ILE A 160 -7.65 11.91 0.23
CA ILE A 160 -7.83 13.25 0.78
C ILE A 160 -9.11 13.87 0.25
N LYS A 161 -9.34 13.79 -1.07
CA LYS A 161 -10.55 14.31 -1.69
C LYS A 161 -11.81 13.71 -1.05
N SER A 162 -11.90 12.39 -0.96
CA SER A 162 -13.05 11.72 -0.34
C SER A 162 -13.18 11.98 1.16
N PHE A 163 -12.07 12.12 1.87
CA PHE A 163 -12.07 12.48 3.29
C PHE A 163 -12.65 13.88 3.52
N THR A 164 -12.32 14.83 2.64
CA THR A 164 -12.78 16.22 2.71
C THR A 164 -14.17 16.46 2.10
N GLU A 165 -14.74 15.47 1.41
CA GLU A 165 -16.07 15.55 0.82
C GLU A 165 -17.15 15.65 1.90
N LYS A 166 -18.21 16.43 1.64
CA LYS A 166 -19.37 16.53 2.56
C LYS A 166 -20.01 15.16 2.76
N HIS A 167 -20.39 14.85 4.00
CA HIS A 167 -21.03 13.57 4.30
C HIS A 167 -22.38 13.37 3.59
N SER A 168 -23.13 14.46 3.40
CA SER A 168 -24.33 14.52 2.56
C SER A 168 -24.43 15.93 1.96
N PRO A 169 -25.25 16.16 0.91
CA PRO A 169 -25.33 17.47 0.25
C PRO A 169 -25.61 18.64 1.21
N ASN A 170 -26.39 18.37 2.26
CA ASN A 170 -26.79 19.35 3.27
C ASN A 170 -25.98 19.26 4.57
N ALA A 171 -25.00 18.35 4.65
CA ALA A 171 -24.16 18.23 5.85
C ALA A 171 -23.16 19.38 5.95
N GLU A 172 -22.98 19.87 7.19
CA GLU A 172 -21.94 20.84 7.54
C GLU A 172 -20.57 20.16 7.76
N ILE A 173 -20.57 18.84 7.95
CA ILE A 173 -19.37 18.04 8.25
C ILE A 173 -18.95 17.18 7.07
N SER A 174 -17.64 17.00 6.90
CA SER A 174 -17.07 16.08 5.93
C SER A 174 -17.20 14.62 6.39
N VAL A 175 -17.05 13.69 5.45
CA VAL A 175 -17.00 12.24 5.72
C VAL A 175 -15.90 11.94 6.75
N GLY A 176 -14.71 12.52 6.54
CA GLY A 176 -13.57 12.33 7.43
C GLY A 176 -13.78 12.92 8.82
N ALA A 177 -14.35 14.13 8.90
CA ALA A 177 -14.69 14.76 10.19
C ALA A 177 -15.68 13.91 11.00
N ARG A 178 -16.72 13.37 10.35
CA ARG A 178 -17.69 12.49 10.99
C ARG A 178 -17.05 11.20 11.49
N ALA A 179 -16.21 10.58 10.67
CA ALA A 179 -15.53 9.34 11.05
C ALA A 179 -14.56 9.60 12.21
N LEU A 180 -13.74 10.65 12.15
CA LEU A 180 -12.83 11.04 13.23
C LEU A 180 -13.55 11.26 14.55
N SER A 181 -14.65 12.04 14.55
CA SER A 181 -15.44 12.28 15.76
C SER A 181 -15.94 10.98 16.40
N LYS A 182 -16.38 10.01 15.58
CA LYS A 182 -16.83 8.70 16.08
C LYS A 182 -15.70 7.89 16.72
N HIS A 183 -14.52 7.87 16.11
CA HIS A 183 -13.40 7.06 16.62
C HIS A 183 -12.69 7.72 17.80
N TYR A 184 -12.58 9.05 17.79
CA TYR A 184 -12.07 9.82 18.92
C TYR A 184 -12.81 9.49 20.22
N HIS A 185 -14.15 9.51 20.21
CA HIS A 185 -14.93 9.20 21.41
C HIS A 185 -14.86 7.73 21.85
N ARG A 186 -14.37 6.83 20.98
CA ARG A 186 -14.20 5.40 21.28
C ARG A 186 -12.81 5.06 21.77
N ASP A 187 -11.85 5.97 21.60
CA ASP A 187 -10.49 5.79 22.06
C ASP A 187 -10.34 6.30 23.49
N ASN A 188 -10.49 5.36 24.42
CA ASN A 188 -10.35 5.60 25.85
C ASN A 188 -8.89 5.49 26.33
N THR A 189 -7.92 5.42 25.40
CA THR A 189 -6.55 4.99 25.72
C THR A 189 -5.53 6.09 25.44
N THR A 190 -4.99 6.14 24.22
CA THR A 190 -3.69 6.74 23.90
C THR A 190 -3.81 8.03 23.08
N SER A 191 -5.04 8.55 22.91
CA SER A 191 -5.31 9.62 21.95
C SER A 191 -4.73 9.30 20.57
N TRP A 192 -4.86 8.05 20.15
CA TRP A 192 -4.43 7.51 18.85
C TRP A 192 -4.96 8.35 17.68
N TRP A 193 -6.18 8.87 17.85
CA TRP A 193 -6.88 9.70 16.89
C TRP A 193 -6.57 11.20 17.01
N GLY A 194 -5.76 11.60 17.99
CA GLY A 194 -5.53 13.00 18.33
C GLY A 194 -6.72 13.66 19.04
N THR A 195 -6.72 14.99 19.13
CA THR A 195 -7.78 15.74 19.80
C THR A 195 -8.82 16.25 18.79
N CYS A 196 -10.10 15.99 19.05
CA CYS A 196 -11.19 16.51 18.23
C CYS A 196 -11.66 17.86 18.78
N THR A 197 -11.00 18.97 18.38
CA THR A 197 -11.40 20.33 18.75
C THR A 197 -11.83 21.15 17.53
N GLY A 198 -12.98 21.81 17.61
CA GLY A 198 -13.48 22.74 16.59
C GLY A 198 -15.00 22.93 16.68
N SER A 199 -15.51 24.15 16.46
CA SER A 199 -16.95 24.38 16.29
C SER A 199 -17.42 23.81 14.94
N LYS A 200 -18.73 23.62 14.79
CA LYS A 200 -19.39 22.90 13.66
C LYS A 200 -19.10 23.44 12.24
N SER A 201 -18.29 24.49 12.12
CA SER A 201 -17.73 25.00 10.87
C SER A 201 -16.27 25.44 11.06
N PRO A 202 -15.33 24.93 10.25
CA PRO A 202 -15.18 23.57 9.80
C PRO A 202 -14.16 22.83 10.70
N LEU A 203 -14.40 21.53 10.93
CA LEU A 203 -13.37 20.56 11.34
C LEU A 203 -12.20 20.45 10.32
N ASN A 204 -12.09 21.41 9.38
CA ASN A 204 -11.03 21.59 8.40
C ASN A 204 -9.90 22.53 8.90
N TYR A 205 -9.98 23.11 10.11
CA TYR A 205 -8.99 24.08 10.63
C TYR A 205 -7.95 23.51 11.62
N LEU A 206 -7.69 22.20 11.60
CA LEU A 206 -6.53 21.60 12.27
C LEU A 206 -5.54 20.93 11.29
N TYR A 207 -5.54 21.38 10.03
CA TYR A 207 -4.62 20.89 8.99
C TYR A 207 -3.94 22.00 8.17
N SER A 208 -3.88 23.25 8.67
CA SER A 208 -3.04 24.29 8.09
C SER A 208 -1.75 24.47 8.87
N GLY A 209 -0.64 23.99 8.32
CA GLY A 209 0.68 24.53 8.63
C GLY A 209 1.39 23.89 9.82
N THR A 210 1.76 22.62 9.69
CA THR A 210 3.16 22.21 9.87
C THR A 210 3.40 21.03 8.94
N ALA A 211 4.59 21.04 8.36
CA ALA A 211 5.02 20.19 7.25
C ALA A 211 4.51 18.75 7.36
N TRP A 212 4.02 18.21 6.24
CA TRP A 212 4.01 16.77 5.98
C TRP A 212 5.48 16.32 5.86
N PRO A 213 6.11 15.72 6.88
CA PRO A 213 7.45 15.22 6.69
C PRO A 213 7.29 13.81 6.14
N CYS A 214 8.10 13.45 5.16
CA CYS A 214 8.31 12.04 4.79
C CYS A 214 8.97 11.22 5.93
N THR A 215 8.90 11.67 7.18
CA THR A 215 9.61 11.11 8.33
C THR A 215 8.69 11.05 9.55
N GLY A 216 8.35 9.83 9.97
CA GLY A 216 8.25 9.41 11.37
C GLY A 216 7.25 10.03 12.36
N SER A 217 6.57 11.14 12.09
CA SER A 217 5.72 11.79 13.11
C SER A 217 4.21 11.63 12.86
N LYS A 218 3.52 11.17 13.91
CA LYS A 218 2.07 10.90 14.03
C LYS A 218 1.20 11.94 13.32
N SER A 219 0.52 11.50 12.26
CA SER A 219 -0.49 12.29 11.54
C SER A 219 -1.88 11.65 11.74
N PRO A 220 -2.92 12.41 12.15
CA PRO A 220 -4.25 11.84 12.45
C PRO A 220 -4.99 11.29 11.22
N LEU A 221 -4.61 11.69 10.00
CA LEU A 221 -5.11 11.10 8.76
C LEU A 221 -4.61 9.67 8.55
N TYR A 222 -3.44 9.32 9.10
CA TYR A 222 -2.88 7.98 9.01
C TYR A 222 -3.63 7.00 9.93
N SER A 223 -4.07 7.47 11.10
CA SER A 223 -4.88 6.64 12.00
C SER A 223 -6.22 6.24 11.37
N LEU A 224 -6.84 7.08 10.49
CA LEU A 224 -8.22 6.88 9.98
C LEU A 224 -8.39 5.92 8.83
N LEU A 225 -7.28 5.36 8.36
CA LEU A 225 -7.23 4.30 7.35
C LEU A 225 -7.45 2.90 7.93
N LEU A 226 -8.03 2.80 9.14
CA LEU A 226 -8.26 1.56 9.86
C LEU A 226 -9.64 1.54 10.55
N PHE A 227 -10.42 0.50 10.25
CA PHE A 227 -11.65 0.02 10.91
C PHE A 227 -13.03 0.48 10.39
N ASN A 228 -13.74 -0.44 9.73
CA ASN A 228 -15.12 -0.82 10.06
C ASN A 228 -15.36 -2.33 9.82
N GLY A 229 -15.73 -3.04 10.89
CA GLY A 229 -16.43 -4.32 10.76
C GLY A 229 -17.90 -4.07 10.42
N VAL A 230 -18.36 -4.78 9.38
CA VAL A 230 -19.75 -5.22 9.12
C VAL A 230 -20.85 -4.17 9.25
N GLU A 231 -21.32 -3.66 8.10
CA GLU A 231 -22.75 -3.72 7.72
C GLU A 231 -22.93 -3.37 6.23
N SER A 232 -23.43 -4.34 5.48
CA SER A 232 -23.71 -4.24 4.05
C SER A 232 -25.14 -3.77 3.81
N SER A 233 -25.31 -2.60 3.20
CA SER A 233 -26.34 -2.37 2.17
C SER A 233 -26.20 -0.95 1.61
N LEU A 234 -25.99 -0.85 0.29
CA LEU A 234 -26.21 0.28 -0.62
C LEU A 234 -24.98 0.63 -1.48
N PHE A 235 -25.14 0.25 -2.75
CA PHE A 235 -24.25 0.49 -3.88
C PHE A 235 -23.96 1.99 -4.10
N GLY A 236 -22.74 2.29 -4.56
CA GLY A 236 -22.46 3.45 -5.44
C GLY A 236 -21.46 4.49 -4.94
N LYS A 237 -21.35 4.74 -3.62
CA LYS A 237 -20.51 5.84 -3.08
C LYS A 237 -19.57 5.45 -1.92
N HIS A 238 -19.65 4.22 -1.43
CA HIS A 238 -18.91 3.75 -0.24
C HIS A 238 -17.61 3.00 -0.54
N ALA A 239 -17.22 2.84 -1.81
CA ALA A 239 -16.04 2.04 -2.17
C ALA A 239 -14.76 2.59 -1.52
N ILE A 240 -14.60 3.92 -1.44
CA ILE A 240 -13.39 4.58 -0.91
C ILE A 240 -13.27 4.39 0.61
N ILE A 241 -14.39 4.32 1.35
CA ILE A 241 -14.40 4.09 2.80
C ILE A 241 -13.96 2.66 3.15
N ASN A 242 -14.23 1.68 2.30
CA ASN A 242 -13.73 0.31 2.47
C ASN A 242 -12.23 0.14 2.18
N TYR A 243 -11.57 1.10 1.52
CA TYR A 243 -10.10 1.09 1.37
C TYR A 243 -9.38 1.50 2.66
N LEU A 244 -10.05 2.24 3.55
CA LEU A 244 -9.56 2.68 4.86
C LEU A 244 -9.65 1.56 5.91
N LEU A 245 -9.49 0.29 5.52
CA LEU A 245 -9.64 -0.86 6.41
C LEU A 245 -8.42 -1.77 6.42
N VAL A 246 -7.56 -1.67 5.40
CA VAL A 246 -6.53 -2.69 5.13
C VAL A 246 -5.10 -2.17 5.34
N PHE A 247 -4.94 -0.91 5.75
CA PHE A 247 -3.64 -0.30 6.00
C PHE A 247 -3.37 -0.15 7.48
N SER A 248 -2.89 -1.21 8.13
CA SER A 248 -2.34 -1.07 9.49
C SER A 248 -1.04 -0.30 9.42
N ILE A 249 -1.12 1.00 9.64
CA ILE A 249 0.03 1.88 9.79
C ILE A 249 0.62 1.61 11.16
N ASN A 250 1.73 0.90 11.17
CA ASN A 250 2.47 0.56 12.38
C ASN A 250 3.21 1.82 12.88
N PHE A 251 2.97 2.22 14.12
CA PHE A 251 3.91 3.10 14.83
C PHE A 251 4.83 2.24 15.70
N HIS A 252 6.09 2.65 15.83
CA HIS A 252 7.01 2.07 16.80
C HIS A 252 6.34 2.04 18.18
N PRO A 253 6.25 0.87 18.84
CA PRO A 253 6.02 0.86 20.27
C PRO A 253 7.29 1.46 20.92
N HIS A 254 7.12 2.53 21.67
CA HIS A 254 8.06 2.83 22.74
C HIS A 254 7.93 1.76 23.82
#